data_AF-A0A7Z7PVJ0-F1
#
_entry.id   AF-A0A7Z7PVJ0-F1
#
_cell.length_a   1.000
_cell.length_b   1.000
_cell.length_c   1.000
_cell.angle_alpha   90.00
_cell.angle_beta   90.00
_cell.angle_gamma   90.00
#
_symmetry.space_group_name_H-M   'P 1'
#
loop_
_entity.id
_entity.type
_entity.pdbx_description
1 polymer ?
#
loop_
_entity_poly.entity_id
_entity_poly.type
_entity_poly.pdbx_seq_one_letter_code
_entity_poly.pdbx_strand_id
1 'polypeptide(L)'
;MLKTAIKADLLREGPQGSMWAAHRDHAGVLTGWEARGPQYRGFASGGTKVLFRLGSDGAMRLAVTEAAIDAMSLAAIEGLREGTLYLSTGGGWSPTTEAAMRELAARPGVQMVAATDANPQGDMFAERLRELADDSGCDWTRLRPAEEDWNDVLKIREEEKREGKKEKACRMRAANVKGGFARLKPALDPGSCDAGGPEVVMKD
;
A
#
# COMPACT_ATOMS: atom_id res chain seq x y z
N MET A 1 -1.31 -1.45 -5.56
CA MET A 1 0.15 -1.25 -5.67
C MET A 1 0.81 -2.21 -6.66
N LEU A 2 0.83 -3.53 -6.40
CA LEU A 2 1.54 -4.50 -7.24
C LEU A 2 1.22 -4.42 -8.75
N LYS A 3 -0.07 -4.37 -9.12
CA LYS A 3 -0.49 -4.21 -10.52
C LYS A 3 0.06 -2.95 -11.19
N THR A 4 0.19 -1.85 -10.45
CA THR A 4 0.73 -0.58 -10.96
C THR A 4 2.21 -0.72 -11.26
N ALA A 5 2.98 -1.30 -10.35
CA ALA A 5 4.42 -1.50 -10.54
C ALA A 5 4.74 -2.49 -11.68
N ILE A 6 3.96 -3.56 -11.84
CA ILE A 6 4.09 -4.49 -12.98
C ILE A 6 3.78 -3.78 -14.30
N LYS A 7 2.69 -2.99 -14.36
CA LYS A 7 2.34 -2.20 -15.56
C LYS A 7 3.42 -1.19 -15.96
N ALA A 8 4.19 -0.70 -14.98
CA ALA A 8 5.32 0.19 -15.19
C ALA A 8 6.65 -0.55 -15.50
N ASP A 9 6.61 -1.88 -15.70
CA ASP A 9 7.81 -2.71 -15.93
C ASP A 9 8.89 -2.53 -14.86
N LEU A 10 8.44 -2.34 -13.61
CA LEU A 10 9.32 -2.18 -12.44
C LEU A 10 9.57 -3.51 -11.73
N LEU A 11 8.69 -4.50 -11.93
CA LEU A 11 8.72 -5.77 -11.22
C LEU A 11 8.57 -6.96 -12.15
N ARG A 12 9.32 -8.01 -11.85
CA ARG A 12 9.17 -9.35 -12.46
C ARG A 12 9.19 -10.40 -11.37
N GLU A 13 8.59 -11.54 -11.68
CA GLU A 13 8.76 -12.76 -10.89
C GLU A 13 10.02 -13.48 -11.38
N GLY A 14 10.90 -13.82 -10.44
CA GLY A 14 12.08 -14.64 -10.65
C GLY A 14 11.92 -16.04 -10.04
N PRO A 15 12.98 -16.85 -10.07
CA PRO A 15 12.96 -18.22 -9.54
C PRO A 15 12.47 -18.29 -8.08
N GLN A 16 11.82 -19.39 -7.73
CA GLN A 16 11.34 -19.68 -6.37
C GLN A 16 10.38 -18.61 -5.80
N GLY A 17 9.61 -17.94 -6.66
CA GLY A 17 8.68 -16.89 -6.27
C GLY A 17 9.36 -15.63 -5.74
N SER A 18 10.63 -15.40 -6.13
CA SER A 18 11.32 -14.15 -5.80
C SER A 18 10.75 -12.99 -6.63
N MET A 19 10.58 -11.85 -5.99
CA MET A 19 10.29 -10.58 -6.64
C MET A 19 11.60 -9.94 -7.10
N TRP A 20 11.68 -9.55 -8.36
CA TRP A 20 12.80 -8.83 -8.95
C TRP A 20 12.37 -7.41 -9.28
N ALA A 21 13.09 -6.43 -8.74
CA ALA A 21 12.84 -5.01 -8.88
C ALA A 21 13.87 -4.34 -9.79
N ALA A 22 13.39 -3.65 -10.82
CA ALA A 22 14.24 -3.02 -11.83
C ALA A 22 14.96 -1.79 -11.26
N HIS A 23 16.28 -1.75 -11.42
CA HIS A 23 17.06 -0.53 -11.24
C HIS A 23 17.27 0.15 -12.59
N ARG A 24 17.08 1.46 -12.63
CA ARG A 24 17.20 2.26 -13.85
C ARG A 24 18.03 3.52 -13.61
N ASP A 25 18.75 3.93 -14.65
CA ASP A 25 19.44 5.21 -14.66
C ASP A 25 18.48 6.39 -14.93
N HIS A 26 19.02 7.61 -15.05
CA HIS A 26 18.23 8.80 -15.34
C HIS A 26 17.55 8.75 -16.72
N ALA A 27 18.15 8.07 -17.69
CA ALA A 27 17.57 7.90 -19.02
C ALA A 27 16.48 6.81 -19.06
N GLY A 28 16.17 6.18 -17.92
CA GLY A 28 15.21 5.09 -17.82
C GLY A 28 15.74 3.74 -18.32
N VAL A 29 17.04 3.65 -18.62
CA VAL A 29 17.69 2.42 -19.08
C VAL A 29 17.81 1.46 -17.91
N LEU A 30 17.44 0.21 -18.13
CA LEU A 30 17.55 -0.86 -17.15
C LEU A 30 19.04 -1.18 -16.88
N THR A 31 19.48 -0.98 -15.64
CA THR A 31 20.88 -1.20 -15.23
C THR A 31 21.07 -2.49 -14.43
N GLY A 32 20.00 -3.03 -13.85
CA GLY A 32 20.06 -4.30 -13.12
C GLY A 32 18.76 -4.63 -12.39
N TRP A 33 18.79 -5.73 -11.64
CA TRP A 33 17.65 -6.23 -10.88
C TRP A 33 18.04 -6.48 -9.42
N GLU A 34 17.31 -5.90 -8.48
CA GLU A 34 17.33 -6.29 -7.08
C GLU A 34 16.36 -7.46 -6.89
N ALA A 35 16.82 -8.58 -6.34
CA ALA A 35 16.00 -9.76 -6.10
C ALA A 35 15.70 -9.95 -4.61
N ARG A 36 14.44 -10.25 -4.31
CA ARG A 36 13.89 -10.50 -2.98
C ARG A 36 12.94 -11.68 -2.99
N GLY A 37 13.28 -12.73 -2.25
CA GLY A 37 12.43 -13.89 -2.01
C GLY A 37 12.71 -14.49 -0.64
N PRO A 38 11.95 -15.54 -0.25
CA PRO A 38 12.03 -16.09 1.09
C PRO A 38 13.39 -16.72 1.43
N GLN A 39 14.12 -17.21 0.42
CA GLN A 39 15.46 -17.80 0.56
C GLN A 39 16.55 -17.05 -0.21
N TYR A 40 16.20 -15.97 -0.93
CA TYR A 40 17.15 -15.27 -1.81
C TYR A 40 17.05 -13.76 -1.69
N ARG A 41 18.18 -13.12 -1.42
CA ARG A 41 18.38 -11.67 -1.42
C ARG A 41 19.64 -11.37 -2.22
N GLY A 42 19.56 -10.48 -3.19
CA GLY A 42 20.73 -10.12 -3.97
C GLY A 42 20.49 -9.08 -5.03
N PHE A 43 21.55 -8.77 -5.76
CA PHE A 43 21.50 -7.97 -6.97
C PHE A 43 22.04 -8.81 -8.12
N ALA A 44 21.44 -8.67 -9.31
CA ALA A 44 21.83 -9.45 -10.48
C ALA A 44 23.30 -9.25 -10.85
N SER A 45 24.03 -10.35 -11.03
CA SER A 45 25.43 -10.35 -11.44
C SER A 45 25.62 -9.63 -12.77
N GLY A 46 26.66 -8.79 -12.87
CA GLY A 46 26.94 -7.97 -14.06
C GLY A 46 26.03 -6.73 -14.20
N GLY A 47 25.02 -6.57 -13.35
CA GLY A 47 24.22 -5.35 -13.29
C GLY A 47 24.91 -4.25 -12.50
N THR A 48 24.50 -3.01 -12.75
CA THR A 48 24.91 -1.83 -11.97
C THR A 48 23.75 -1.36 -11.11
N LYS A 49 24.00 -1.32 -9.80
CA LYS A 49 23.07 -0.75 -8.82
C LYS A 49 23.02 0.77 -9.03
N VAL A 50 21.83 1.28 -9.32
CA VAL A 50 21.59 2.73 -9.46
C VAL A 50 20.48 3.10 -8.50
N LEU A 51 19.23 3.09 -8.95
CA LEU A 51 18.06 3.27 -8.10
C LEU A 51 16.90 2.44 -8.67
N PHE A 52 16.14 1.79 -7.78
CA PHE A 52 14.76 1.46 -8.09
C PHE A 52 13.92 2.74 -7.98
N ARG A 53 13.02 2.98 -8.94
CA ARG A 53 12.24 4.22 -9.03
C ARG A 53 10.77 3.89 -9.24
N LEU A 54 9.90 4.40 -8.37
CA LEU A 54 8.46 4.23 -8.46
C LEU A 54 7.76 5.58 -8.23
N GLY A 55 7.03 6.07 -9.22
CA GLY A 55 6.35 7.36 -9.16
C GLY A 55 6.62 8.18 -10.41
N SER A 56 6.38 9.48 -10.32
CA SER A 56 6.70 10.42 -11.41
C SER A 56 8.14 10.89 -11.30
N ASP A 57 8.90 10.86 -12.40
CA ASP A 57 10.28 11.38 -12.41
C ASP A 57 10.33 12.88 -12.08
N GLY A 58 9.27 13.64 -12.36
CA GLY A 58 9.15 15.07 -12.03
C GLY A 58 8.74 15.35 -10.58
N ALA A 59 8.62 14.34 -9.73
CA ALA A 59 8.23 14.52 -8.33
C ALA A 59 9.31 15.29 -7.54
N MET A 60 8.85 16.16 -6.65
CA MET A 60 9.72 16.96 -5.78
C MET A 60 9.99 16.27 -4.45
N ARG A 61 9.13 15.35 -3.99
CA ARG A 61 9.37 14.56 -2.79
C ARG A 61 10.09 13.26 -3.15
N LEU A 62 11.33 13.10 -2.71
CA LEU A 62 12.14 11.90 -2.92
C LEU A 62 12.10 11.03 -1.66
N ALA A 63 11.26 10.00 -1.63
CA ALA A 63 11.16 9.07 -0.52
C ALA A 63 12.11 7.90 -0.70
N VAL A 64 13.24 7.92 0.02
CA VAL A 64 14.34 6.95 -0.15
C VAL A 64 14.27 5.87 0.92
N THR A 65 14.24 4.61 0.48
CA THR A 65 14.32 3.41 1.32
C THR A 65 15.56 2.58 0.99
N GLU A 66 15.86 1.60 1.84
CA GLU A 66 16.99 0.70 1.59
C GLU A 66 16.67 -0.35 0.53
N ALA A 67 15.49 -0.98 0.57
CA ALA A 67 15.09 -2.00 -0.38
C ALA A 67 13.84 -1.63 -1.17
N ALA A 68 13.70 -2.20 -2.38
CA ALA A 68 12.58 -1.89 -3.27
C ALA A 68 11.23 -2.31 -2.70
N ILE A 69 11.21 -3.38 -1.89
CA ILE A 69 10.01 -3.83 -1.20
C ILE A 69 9.50 -2.79 -0.19
N ASP A 70 10.39 -2.06 0.47
CA ASP A 70 10.04 -1.00 1.41
C ASP A 70 9.52 0.24 0.68
N ALA A 71 10.15 0.62 -0.43
CA ALA A 71 9.67 1.71 -1.29
C ALA A 71 8.24 1.43 -1.79
N MET A 72 7.98 0.20 -2.23
CA MET A 72 6.65 -0.24 -2.63
C MET A 72 5.65 -0.26 -1.48
N SER A 73 6.11 -0.67 -0.29
CA SER A 73 5.25 -0.78 0.89
C SER A 73 4.84 0.59 1.39
N LEU A 74 5.79 1.52 1.47
CA LEU A 74 5.54 2.92 1.77
C LEU A 74 4.59 3.54 0.74
N ALA A 75 4.81 3.31 -0.56
CA ALA A 75 3.90 3.77 -1.60
C ALA A 75 2.49 3.20 -1.44
N ALA A 76 2.34 1.93 -1.06
CA ALA A 76 1.03 1.35 -0.78
C ALA A 76 0.36 1.99 0.46
N ILE A 77 1.14 2.27 1.51
CA ILE A 77 0.67 2.88 2.76
C ILE A 77 0.16 4.30 2.50
N GLU A 78 0.92 5.09 1.74
CA GLU A 78 0.61 6.49 1.38
C GLU A 78 -0.39 6.62 0.22
N GLY A 79 -0.77 5.51 -0.43
CA GLY A 79 -1.71 5.52 -1.55
C GLY A 79 -1.13 6.03 -2.87
N LEU A 80 0.17 5.79 -3.12
CA LEU A 80 0.94 6.32 -4.24
C LEU A 80 0.81 7.85 -4.31
N ARG A 81 1.31 8.52 -3.28
CA ARG A 81 1.13 9.95 -3.05
C ARG A 81 1.62 10.76 -4.26
N GLU A 82 0.76 11.63 -4.76
CA GLU A 82 1.10 12.55 -5.85
C GLU A 82 2.31 13.42 -5.48
N GLY A 83 3.17 13.69 -6.46
CA GLY A 83 4.40 14.47 -6.25
C GLY A 83 5.49 13.74 -5.46
N THR A 84 5.36 12.42 -5.25
CA THR A 84 6.39 11.57 -4.63
C THR A 84 7.04 10.62 -5.65
N LEU A 85 8.36 10.55 -5.61
CA LEU A 85 9.17 9.49 -6.21
C LEU A 85 9.70 8.61 -5.08
N TYR A 86 9.26 7.36 -5.05
CA TYR A 86 9.73 6.34 -4.12
C TYR A 86 10.98 5.69 -4.71
N LEU A 87 12.07 5.74 -3.97
CA LEU A 87 13.40 5.32 -4.39
C LEU A 87 13.91 4.21 -3.49
N SER A 88 14.62 3.25 -4.06
CA SER A 88 15.40 2.27 -3.29
C SER A 88 16.82 2.17 -3.80
N THR A 89 17.75 2.02 -2.86
CA THR A 89 19.18 1.82 -3.14
C THR A 89 19.57 0.35 -3.30
N GLY A 90 18.65 -0.60 -3.07
CA GLY A 90 18.93 -2.03 -3.20
C GLY A 90 19.84 -2.59 -2.12
N GLY A 91 19.68 -2.12 -0.88
CA GLY A 91 20.26 -2.65 0.36
C GLY A 91 21.66 -2.15 0.69
N GLY A 92 22.18 -1.16 -0.02
CA GLY A 92 23.50 -0.59 0.28
C GLY A 92 23.85 0.57 -0.64
N TRP A 93 24.88 1.32 -0.28
CA TRP A 93 25.22 2.59 -0.92
C TRP A 93 26.43 2.46 -1.85
N SER A 94 26.22 2.54 -3.16
CA SER A 94 27.31 2.57 -4.15
C SER A 94 27.57 4.00 -4.65
N PRO A 95 28.75 4.26 -5.24
CA PRO A 95 29.04 5.56 -5.88
C PRO A 95 28.03 5.93 -6.97
N THR A 96 27.54 4.95 -7.72
CA THR A 96 26.53 5.13 -8.77
C THR A 96 25.15 5.50 -8.21
N THR A 97 24.74 4.90 -7.10
CA THR A 97 23.53 5.28 -6.37
C THR A 97 23.66 6.69 -5.81
N GLU A 98 24.81 7.04 -5.22
CA GLU A 98 25.06 8.39 -4.71
C GLU A 98 24.96 9.45 -5.79
N ALA A 99 25.63 9.23 -6.93
CA ALA A 99 25.59 10.14 -8.06
C ALA A 99 24.15 10.35 -8.57
N ALA A 100 23.38 9.27 -8.71
CA ALA A 100 21.99 9.35 -9.13
C ALA A 100 21.10 10.09 -8.11
N MET A 101 21.34 9.92 -6.81
CA MET A 101 20.61 10.68 -5.78
C MET A 101 20.98 12.16 -5.78
N ARG A 102 22.27 12.51 -5.93
CA ARG A 102 22.72 13.91 -6.03
C ARG A 102 22.14 14.60 -7.25
N GLU A 103 22.07 13.91 -8.39
CA GLU A 103 21.42 14.43 -9.60
C GLU A 103 19.93 14.75 -9.37
N LEU A 104 19.20 13.86 -8.69
CA LEU A 104 17.80 14.09 -8.35
C LEU A 104 17.62 15.23 -7.33
N ALA A 105 18.52 15.33 -6.35
CA ALA A 105 18.52 16.33 -5.28
C ALA A 105 18.90 17.74 -5.77
N ALA A 106 19.70 17.85 -6.83
CA ALA A 106 20.11 19.12 -7.42
C ALA A 106 18.96 19.92 -8.06
N ARG A 107 17.77 19.34 -8.19
CA ARG A 107 16.59 20.01 -8.75
C ARG A 107 16.00 20.99 -7.72
N PRO A 108 15.73 22.25 -8.09
CA PRO A 108 15.19 23.23 -7.15
C PRO A 108 13.87 22.79 -6.52
N GLY A 109 13.73 22.98 -5.21
CA GLY A 109 12.50 22.69 -4.47
C GLY A 109 12.27 21.21 -4.15
N VAL A 110 13.27 20.36 -4.36
CA VAL A 110 13.22 18.95 -3.92
C VAL A 110 13.24 18.85 -2.40
N GLN A 111 12.50 17.88 -1.87
CA GLN A 111 12.55 17.43 -0.49
C GLN A 111 13.05 15.98 -0.45
N MET A 112 14.17 15.76 0.21
CA MET A 112 14.71 14.44 0.56
C MET A 112 13.95 13.89 1.77
N VAL A 113 13.35 12.71 1.63
CA VAL A 113 12.68 12.00 2.72
C VAL A 113 13.41 10.70 2.97
N ALA A 114 14.17 10.64 4.07
CA ALA A 114 14.81 9.42 4.53
C ALA A 114 13.74 8.51 5.16
N ALA A 115 13.25 7.53 4.40
CA ALA A 115 12.25 6.57 4.84
C ALA A 115 12.91 5.21 5.14
N THR A 116 13.98 5.23 5.94
CA THR A 116 14.80 4.04 6.24
C THR A 116 14.31 3.31 7.48
N ASP A 117 14.71 2.04 7.59
CA ASP A 117 14.33 1.08 8.63
C ASP A 117 14.54 1.63 10.04
N ALA A 118 13.75 1.14 11.00
CA ALA A 118 13.76 1.59 12.38
C ALA A 118 14.85 0.93 13.22
N ASN A 119 16.06 0.78 12.67
CA ASN A 119 17.20 0.16 13.33
C ASN A 119 18.48 1.05 13.23
N PRO A 120 19.58 0.71 13.92
CA PRO A 120 20.81 1.51 13.89
C PRO A 120 21.42 1.67 12.48
N GLN A 121 21.27 0.66 11.61
CA GLN A 121 21.76 0.75 10.22
C GLN A 121 20.96 1.76 9.42
N GLY A 122 19.62 1.75 9.55
CA GLY A 122 18.72 2.73 8.94
C GLY A 122 18.95 4.14 9.47
N ASP A 123 19.40 4.27 10.72
CA ASP A 123 19.80 5.57 11.30
C ASP A 123 21.07 6.14 10.66
N MET A 124 22.09 5.31 10.44
CA MET A 124 23.27 5.71 9.68
C MET A 124 22.91 6.07 8.23
N PHE A 125 22.01 5.30 7.61
CA PHE A 125 21.57 5.55 6.24
C PHE A 125 20.86 6.91 6.11
N ALA A 126 20.00 7.23 7.09
CA ALA A 126 19.29 8.51 7.11
C ALA A 126 20.22 9.70 7.32
N GLU A 127 21.25 9.57 8.16
CA GLU A 127 22.24 10.64 8.34
C GLU A 127 22.99 10.89 7.04
N ARG A 128 23.36 9.83 6.31
CA ARG A 128 24.00 9.97 4.99
C ARG A 128 23.09 10.66 3.97
N LEU A 129 21.78 10.40 4.01
CA LEU A 129 20.81 11.11 3.17
C LEU A 129 20.66 12.57 3.57
N ARG A 130 20.80 12.88 4.86
CA ARG A 130 20.79 14.24 5.37
C ARG A 130 22.00 15.02 4.90
N GLU A 131 23.20 14.47 5.04
CA GLU A 131 24.44 15.07 4.52
C GLU A 131 24.34 15.35 3.02
N LEU A 132 23.82 14.39 2.24
CA LEU A 132 23.59 14.57 0.81
C LEU A 132 22.59 15.69 0.50
N ALA A 133 21.53 15.81 1.31
CA ALA A 133 20.53 16.86 1.16
C ALA A 133 21.11 18.24 1.48
N ASP A 134 21.88 18.35 2.56
CA ASP A 134 22.58 19.57 2.98
C ASP A 134 23.58 20.01 1.89
N ASP A 135 24.39 19.09 1.36
CA ASP A 135 25.31 19.35 0.23
C ASP A 135 24.60 19.86 -1.03
N SER A 136 23.39 19.36 -1.27
CA SER A 136 22.59 19.69 -2.46
C SER A 136 21.69 20.93 -2.24
N GLY A 137 21.63 21.45 -1.02
CA GLY A 137 20.75 22.57 -0.65
C GLY A 137 19.26 22.25 -0.74
N CYS A 138 18.86 20.98 -0.57
CA CYS A 138 17.46 20.56 -0.62
C CYS A 138 16.90 20.25 0.78
N ASP A 139 15.59 20.44 0.96
CA ASP A 139 14.94 20.18 2.25
C ASP A 139 15.07 18.71 2.65
N TRP A 140 15.11 18.43 3.95
CA TRP A 140 15.24 17.06 4.46
C TRP A 140 14.20 16.75 5.54
N THR A 141 13.71 15.51 5.57
CA THR A 141 12.94 14.96 6.68
C THR A 141 13.21 13.47 6.88
N ARG A 142 13.04 12.99 8.12
CA ARG A 142 13.09 11.56 8.46
C ARG A 142 11.67 11.02 8.63
N LEU A 143 11.38 9.92 7.97
CA LEU A 143 10.18 9.12 8.20
C LEU A 143 10.62 7.73 8.69
N ARG A 144 10.16 7.31 9.88
CA ARG A 144 10.46 5.97 10.42
C ARG A 144 9.22 5.08 10.34
N PRO A 145 9.37 3.80 9.97
CA PRO A 145 8.30 2.83 10.16
C PRO A 145 8.02 2.65 11.66
N ALA A 146 6.79 2.27 11.98
CA ALA A 146 6.39 1.93 13.36
C ALA A 146 6.91 0.55 13.80
N GLU A 147 7.22 -0.30 12.81
CA GLU A 147 7.85 -1.60 12.97
C GLU A 147 9.31 -1.54 12.48
N GLU A 148 9.98 -2.70 12.36
CA GLU A 148 11.36 -2.79 11.87
C GLU A 148 11.53 -2.19 10.46
N ASP A 149 10.64 -2.53 9.53
CA ASP A 149 10.65 -2.03 8.15
C ASP A 149 9.24 -1.64 7.64
N TRP A 150 9.16 -1.00 6.46
CA TRP A 150 7.88 -0.57 5.89
C TRP A 150 7.01 -1.72 5.40
N ASN A 151 7.63 -2.81 4.98
CA ASN A 151 6.94 -4.00 4.54
C ASN A 151 6.18 -4.66 5.70
N ASP A 152 6.75 -4.69 6.89
CA ASP A 152 6.11 -5.24 8.09
C ASP A 152 4.99 -4.33 8.60
N VAL A 153 5.18 -3.00 8.56
CA VAL A 153 4.08 -2.03 8.79
C VAL A 153 2.90 -2.30 7.84
N LEU A 154 3.18 -2.56 6.56
CA LEU A 154 2.13 -2.85 5.58
C LEU A 154 1.43 -4.18 5.86
N LYS A 155 2.17 -5.24 6.23
CA LYS A 155 1.59 -6.56 6.56
C LYS A 155 0.61 -6.44 7.73
N ILE A 156 1.02 -5.82 8.84
CA ILE A 156 0.16 -5.63 10.02
C ILE A 156 -1.11 -4.87 9.63
N ARG A 157 -0.97 -3.75 8.90
CA ARG A 157 -2.11 -2.93 8.48
C ARG A 157 -3.11 -3.71 7.60
N GLU A 158 -2.63 -4.60 6.73
CA GLU A 158 -3.50 -5.44 5.89
C GLU A 158 -4.16 -6.58 6.69
N GLU A 159 -3.48 -7.12 7.70
CA GLU A 159 -4.03 -8.11 8.62
C GLU A 159 -5.17 -7.52 9.45
N GLU A 160 -4.97 -6.36 10.07
CA GLU A 160 -5.98 -5.64 10.83
C GLU A 160 -7.22 -5.31 9.96
N LYS A 161 -7.01 -4.85 8.72
CA LYS A 161 -8.11 -4.60 7.77
C LYS A 161 -8.89 -5.88 7.47
N ARG A 162 -8.20 -7.03 7.34
CA ARG A 162 -8.84 -8.32 7.07
C ARG A 162 -9.65 -8.80 8.27
N GLU A 163 -9.14 -8.63 9.49
CA GLU A 163 -9.84 -8.98 10.72
C GLU A 163 -11.06 -8.09 10.96
N GLY A 164 -10.93 -6.77 10.80
CA GLY A 164 -12.06 -5.85 10.90
C GLY A 164 -13.14 -6.13 9.85
N LYS A 165 -12.77 -6.56 8.64
CA LYS A 165 -13.73 -7.02 7.62
C LYS A 165 -14.44 -8.31 8.03
N LYS A 166 -13.71 -9.30 8.57
CA LYS A 166 -14.30 -10.55 9.08
C LYS A 166 -15.29 -10.28 10.23
N GLU A 167 -14.91 -9.40 11.15
CA GLU A 167 -15.75 -9.05 12.30
C GLU A 167 -17.03 -8.32 11.86
N LYS A 168 -16.92 -7.34 10.94
CA LYS A 168 -18.08 -6.68 10.33
C LYS A 168 -18.98 -7.66 9.57
N ALA A 169 -18.40 -8.58 8.81
CA ALA A 169 -19.16 -9.62 8.10
C ALA A 169 -19.90 -10.56 9.08
N CYS A 170 -19.26 -10.93 10.19
CA CYS A 170 -19.89 -11.71 11.26
C CYS A 170 -21.06 -10.96 11.92
N ARG A 171 -20.87 -9.66 12.25
CA ARG A 171 -21.92 -8.79 12.80
C ARG A 171 -23.12 -8.64 11.85
N MET A 172 -22.88 -8.43 10.55
CA MET A 172 -23.96 -8.35 9.55
C MET A 172 -24.74 -9.66 9.41
N ARG A 173 -24.04 -10.82 9.45
CA ARG A 173 -24.70 -12.13 9.43
C ARG A 173 -25.55 -12.36 10.70
N ALA A 174 -25.04 -12.02 11.87
CA ALA A 174 -25.78 -12.13 13.13
C ALA A 174 -27.00 -11.20 13.20
N ALA A 175 -26.91 -9.99 12.63
CA ALA A 175 -28.03 -9.06 12.53
C ALA A 175 -29.12 -9.56 11.57
N ASN A 176 -28.75 -10.14 10.41
CA ASN A 176 -29.70 -10.74 9.47
C ASN A 176 -30.45 -11.95 10.06
N VAL A 177 -29.79 -12.76 10.90
CA VAL A 177 -30.45 -13.89 11.58
C VAL A 177 -31.50 -13.42 12.59
N LYS A 178 -31.30 -12.26 13.24
CA LYS A 178 -32.28 -11.68 14.18
C LYS A 178 -33.44 -10.94 13.51
N GLY A 179 -33.33 -10.58 12.22
CA GLY A 179 -34.40 -9.94 11.44
C GLY A 179 -35.42 -10.90 10.81
N GLY A 180 -35.21 -12.21 10.90
CA GLY A 180 -35.99 -13.23 10.19
C GLY A 180 -37.27 -13.74 10.86
N PHE A 181 -37.70 -13.18 11.99
CA PHE A 181 -38.97 -13.55 12.65
C PHE A 181 -39.96 -12.38 12.67
N ALA A 182 -40.33 -11.86 11.51
CA ALA A 182 -41.59 -11.14 11.39
C ALA A 182 -42.72 -12.16 11.57
N ARG A 183 -43.39 -12.14 12.72
CA ARG A 183 -44.64 -12.90 12.96
C ARG A 183 -45.61 -12.61 11.81
N LEU A 184 -45.94 -13.62 11.01
CA LEU A 184 -47.16 -13.61 10.21
C LEU A 184 -48.33 -13.44 11.18
N LYS A 185 -49.07 -12.33 11.05
CA LYS A 185 -50.33 -12.15 11.78
C LYS A 185 -51.31 -13.25 11.35
N PRO A 186 -52.03 -13.91 12.26
CA PRO A 186 -53.08 -14.84 11.87
C PRO A 186 -54.19 -14.08 11.13
N ALA A 187 -54.65 -14.62 10.01
CA ALA A 187 -55.84 -14.13 9.33
C ALA A 187 -57.05 -14.33 10.26
N LEU A 188 -57.72 -13.24 10.61
CA LEU A 188 -59.01 -13.28 11.29
C LEU A 188 -60.08 -13.57 10.24
N ASP A 189 -60.81 -14.66 10.48
CA ASP A 189 -62.00 -15.09 9.76
C ASP A 189 -63.17 -14.15 10.09
N PRO A 190 -63.96 -13.63 9.13
CA PRO A 190 -65.11 -12.79 9.44
C PRO A 190 -66.29 -13.67 9.87
N GLY A 191 -66.43 -13.81 11.19
CA GLY A 191 -67.63 -14.33 11.84
C GLY A 191 -68.80 -13.35 11.74
N SER A 192 -69.92 -13.90 11.28
CA SER A 192 -71.30 -13.41 11.27
C SER A 192 -71.78 -12.76 12.57
N CYS A 193 -72.54 -11.65 12.46
CA CYS A 193 -73.60 -11.29 13.43
C CYS A 193 -74.75 -10.57 12.69
N ASP A 194 -75.95 -11.13 12.84
CA ASP A 194 -77.26 -10.59 12.44
C ASP A 194 -77.63 -9.28 13.16
N ALA A 195 -78.47 -8.47 12.49
CA ALA A 195 -79.56 -7.74 13.14
C ALA A 195 -80.57 -7.20 12.10
N GLY A 196 -81.85 -7.62 12.20
CA GLY A 196 -82.98 -6.81 11.73
C GLY A 196 -84.12 -7.54 11.00
N GLY A 197 -85.02 -8.17 11.77
CA GLY A 197 -86.47 -8.16 11.45
C GLY A 197 -87.13 -6.98 12.21
N PRO A 198 -88.34 -6.50 11.85
CA PRO A 198 -89.59 -7.27 11.76
C PRO A 198 -90.37 -7.04 10.43
N GLU A 199 -91.04 -8.04 9.83
CA GLU A 199 -92.37 -8.63 10.10
C GLU A 199 -93.49 -8.07 9.16
N VAL A 200 -94.28 -9.00 8.57
CA VAL A 200 -95.70 -8.89 8.12
C VAL A 200 -95.97 -8.29 6.71
N VAL A 201 -96.75 -8.84 5.74
CA VAL A 201 -97.65 -10.02 5.58
C VAL A 201 -98.22 -10.07 4.11
N MET A 202 -98.67 -11.27 3.66
CA MET A 202 -99.65 -11.62 2.57
C MET A 202 -99.30 -11.35 1.08
N LYS A 203 -99.27 -12.39 0.20
CA LYS A 203 -100.36 -12.97 -0.66
C LYS A 203 -100.90 -11.96 -1.69
N ASP A 204 -100.97 -12.23 -2.99
CA ASP A 204 -101.13 -13.47 -3.79
C ASP A 204 -100.22 -13.51 -5.04
#